data_AF-A0A2J6IDR9-F1
#
_entry.id   AF-A0A2J6IDR9-F1
#
_cell.length_a   1.000
_cell.length_b   1.000
_cell.length_c   1.000
_cell.angle_alpha   90.00
_cell.angle_beta   90.00
_cell.angle_gamma   90.00
#
_symmetry.space_group_name_H-M   'P 1'
#
loop_
_entity.id
_entity.type
_entity.pdbx_description
1 polymer ?
#
loop_
_entity_poly.entity_id
_entity_poly.type
_entity_poly.pdbx_seq_one_letter_code
_entity_poly.pdbx_strand_id
1 'polypeptide(L)'
;MRSLNNLSLKEKFLIIAHHPSKGRFMVSEIILNHGIIGALLLELSNKELIYLKNKKLGVKSRKTKDELLASMLARINNSPKERSLKSWVSRLSNKSKKYKWGILNTLSDKAILKINKRKFLGLIPYKLTYFTNNKIREDLIENINNLVFKNKKLNNEDIALLSLIDACKMHKIFCKTSD
;
A
#
# COMPACT_ATOMS: atom_id res chain seq x y z
N MET A 1 -19.65 -4.42 11.27
CA MET A 1 -18.27 -3.94 11.56
C MET A 1 -17.36 -4.33 10.40
N ARG A 2 -16.56 -3.41 9.85
CA ARG A 2 -15.58 -3.77 8.80
C ARG A 2 -14.35 -4.34 9.49
N SER A 3 -14.03 -5.61 9.23
CA SER A 3 -12.90 -6.30 9.85
C SER A 3 -11.59 -5.99 9.13
N LEU A 4 -10.50 -5.84 9.89
CA LEU A 4 -9.12 -5.71 9.37
C LEU A 4 -8.74 -6.86 8.44
N ASN A 5 -9.38 -8.03 8.59
CA ASN A 5 -9.12 -9.23 7.79
C ASN A 5 -9.53 -9.09 6.32
N ASN A 6 -10.36 -8.09 5.97
CA ASN A 6 -10.78 -7.84 4.58
C ASN A 6 -9.90 -6.78 3.87
N LEU A 7 -8.81 -6.35 4.51
CA LEU A 7 -7.85 -5.42 3.92
C LEU A 7 -6.67 -6.18 3.34
N SER A 8 -6.34 -5.89 2.09
CA SER A 8 -5.11 -6.35 1.46
C SER A 8 -3.88 -5.59 1.97
N LEU A 9 -2.70 -6.16 1.74
CA LEU A 9 -1.42 -5.57 2.18
C LEU A 9 -1.24 -4.13 1.67
N LYS A 10 -1.54 -3.87 0.39
CA LYS A 10 -1.47 -2.52 -0.21
C LYS A 10 -2.45 -1.53 0.41
N GLU A 11 -3.62 -1.99 0.84
CA GLU A 11 -4.62 -1.17 1.54
C GLU A 11 -4.16 -0.85 2.95
N LYS A 12 -3.71 -1.86 3.71
CA LYS A 12 -3.15 -1.68 5.08
C LYS A 12 -2.01 -0.67 5.07
N PHE A 13 -1.05 -0.82 4.14
CA PHE A 13 0.06 0.11 3.97
C PHE A 13 -0.42 1.56 3.77
N LEU A 14 -1.39 1.75 2.86
CA LEU A 14 -1.85 3.10 2.50
C LEU A 14 -2.67 3.74 3.63
N ILE A 15 -3.47 2.96 4.36
CA ILE A 15 -4.20 3.41 5.55
C ILE A 15 -3.23 3.91 6.63
N ILE A 16 -2.17 3.15 6.92
CA ILE A 16 -1.17 3.53 7.94
C ILE A 16 -0.46 4.82 7.54
N ALA A 17 -0.03 4.92 6.28
CA ALA A 17 0.68 6.09 5.76
C ALA A 17 -0.19 7.36 5.70
N HIS A 18 -1.51 7.23 5.71
CA HIS A 18 -2.44 8.33 5.60
C HIS A 18 -2.64 9.06 6.94
N HIS A 19 -2.64 10.40 6.91
CA HIS A 19 -2.88 11.21 8.11
C HIS A 19 -4.35 11.08 8.55
N PRO A 20 -4.64 10.94 9.85
CA PRO A 20 -6.00 10.74 10.36
C PRO A 20 -6.98 11.91 10.16
N SER A 21 -6.54 13.08 9.65
CA SER A 21 -7.40 14.27 9.61
C SER A 21 -7.02 15.29 8.54
N LYS A 22 -5.74 15.43 8.20
CA LYS A 22 -5.25 16.47 7.27
C LYS A 22 -5.44 16.17 5.78
N GLY A 23 -6.02 15.03 5.43
CA GLY A 23 -6.26 14.63 4.04
C GLY A 23 -5.01 14.45 3.18
N ARG A 24 -3.86 14.16 3.82
CA ARG A 24 -2.54 13.98 3.20
C ARG A 24 -1.83 12.77 3.80
N PHE A 25 -0.70 12.37 3.22
CA PHE A 25 0.15 11.31 3.76
C PHE A 25 1.17 11.86 4.77
N MET A 26 1.62 11.01 5.69
CA MET A 26 2.61 11.34 6.72
C MET A 26 4.06 11.04 6.31
N VAL A 27 4.25 10.40 5.17
CA VAL A 27 5.55 10.14 4.55
C VAL A 27 5.75 10.99 3.31
N SER A 28 7.00 11.20 2.89
CA SER A 28 7.30 11.91 1.64
C SER A 28 6.73 11.18 0.43
N GLU A 29 6.50 11.90 -0.66
CA GLU A 29 5.96 11.31 -1.89
C GLU A 29 6.91 10.22 -2.46
N ILE A 30 8.22 10.41 -2.35
CA ILE A 30 9.22 9.42 -2.78
C ILE A 30 9.05 8.12 -1.99
N ILE A 31 8.96 8.20 -0.66
CA ILE A 31 8.76 7.03 0.21
C ILE A 31 7.42 6.37 -0.10
N LEU A 32 6.35 7.16 -0.20
CA LEU A 32 5.01 6.65 -0.53
C LEU A 32 4.99 5.88 -1.86
N ASN A 33 5.62 6.46 -2.89
CA ASN A 33 5.65 5.87 -4.23
C ASN A 33 6.38 4.54 -4.25
N HIS A 34 7.51 4.42 -3.53
CA HIS A 34 8.24 3.17 -3.42
C HIS A 34 7.50 2.14 -2.56
N GLY A 35 6.92 2.57 -1.44
CA GLY A 35 6.16 1.72 -0.53
C GLY A 35 4.91 1.13 -1.17
N ILE A 36 4.17 1.89 -1.99
CA ILE A 36 3.02 1.37 -2.76
C ILE A 36 3.46 0.24 -3.69
N ILE A 37 4.57 0.41 -4.41
CA ILE A 37 5.07 -0.62 -5.31
C ILE A 37 5.58 -1.83 -4.53
N GLY A 38 6.28 -1.62 -3.41
CA GLY A 38 6.69 -2.68 -2.50
C GLY A 38 5.50 -3.49 -2.00
N ALA A 39 4.43 -2.83 -1.57
CA ALA A 39 3.22 -3.49 -1.08
C ALA A 39 2.53 -4.33 -2.15
N LEU A 40 2.42 -3.81 -3.38
CA LEU A 40 1.86 -4.57 -4.51
C LEU A 40 2.72 -5.80 -4.85
N LEU A 41 4.05 -5.65 -4.89
CA LEU A 41 4.96 -6.76 -5.19
C LEU A 41 4.95 -7.82 -4.10
N LEU A 42 4.95 -7.43 -2.82
CA LEU A 42 4.81 -8.36 -1.70
C LEU A 42 3.46 -9.07 -1.73
N GLU A 43 2.39 -8.38 -2.08
CA GLU A 43 1.07 -9.00 -2.21
C GLU A 43 1.02 -10.02 -3.37
N LEU A 44 1.65 -9.70 -4.51
CA LEU A 44 1.82 -10.67 -5.61
C LEU A 44 2.66 -11.88 -5.18
N SER A 45 3.70 -11.67 -4.38
CA SER A 45 4.56 -12.73 -3.84
C SER A 45 3.79 -13.64 -2.89
N ASN A 46 3.02 -13.06 -1.96
CA ASN A 46 2.19 -13.81 -1.01
C ASN A 46 1.08 -14.61 -1.70
N LYS A 47 0.63 -14.17 -2.88
CA LYS A 47 -0.32 -14.89 -3.75
C LYS A 47 0.36 -15.87 -4.72
N GLU A 48 1.67 -16.02 -4.65
CA GLU A 48 2.49 -16.82 -5.57
C GLU A 48 2.28 -16.51 -7.06
N LEU A 49 1.98 -15.26 -7.39
CA LEU A 49 1.76 -14.83 -8.78
C LEU A 49 3.06 -14.44 -9.49
N ILE A 50 4.12 -14.21 -8.71
CA ILE A 50 5.45 -13.87 -9.19
C ILE A 50 6.50 -14.78 -8.54
N TYR A 51 7.67 -14.84 -9.14
CA TYR A 51 8.82 -15.54 -8.59
C TYR A 51 10.11 -14.74 -8.83
N LEU A 52 11.15 -15.09 -8.08
CA LEU A 52 12.50 -14.57 -8.28
C LEU A 52 13.41 -15.69 -8.76
N LYS A 53 14.09 -15.47 -9.89
CA LYS A 53 15.15 -16.36 -10.41
C LYS A 53 16.36 -15.50 -10.75
N ASN A 54 17.53 -15.82 -10.21
CA ASN A 54 18.77 -15.05 -10.45
C ASN A 54 18.61 -13.53 -10.22
N LYS A 55 17.93 -13.14 -9.14
CA LYS A 55 17.55 -11.75 -8.79
C LYS A 55 16.63 -11.05 -9.81
N LYS A 56 16.15 -11.75 -10.83
CA LYS A 56 15.17 -11.28 -11.82
C LYS A 56 13.76 -11.66 -11.40
N LEU A 57 12.83 -10.76 -11.67
CA LEU A 57 11.41 -10.97 -11.38
C LEU A 57 10.70 -11.58 -12.60
N GLY A 58 10.02 -12.69 -12.39
CA GLY A 58 9.17 -13.35 -13.38
C GLY A 58 7.72 -13.47 -12.91
N VAL A 59 6.80 -13.69 -13.86
CA VAL A 59 5.38 -13.95 -13.59
C VAL A 59 5.14 -15.45 -13.57
N LYS A 60 4.64 -15.98 -12.45
CA LYS A 60 4.25 -17.40 -12.29
C LYS A 60 2.84 -17.63 -12.80
N SER A 61 1.92 -16.71 -12.51
CA SER A 61 0.51 -16.79 -12.90
C SER A 61 -0.09 -15.40 -13.05
N ARG A 62 -1.07 -15.27 -13.95
CA ARG A 62 -1.88 -14.03 -14.14
C ARG A 62 -3.28 -14.14 -13.54
N LYS A 63 -3.59 -15.23 -12.84
CA LYS A 63 -4.92 -15.49 -12.26
C LYS A 63 -5.12 -14.67 -10.99
N THR A 64 -5.64 -13.45 -11.14
CA THR A 64 -6.07 -12.59 -10.03
C THR A 64 -7.34 -11.84 -10.41
N LYS A 65 -8.24 -11.64 -9.44
CA LYS A 65 -9.43 -10.80 -9.59
C LYS A 65 -9.16 -9.33 -9.25
N ASP A 66 -7.99 -9.04 -8.66
CA ASP A 66 -7.58 -7.67 -8.34
C ASP A 66 -6.98 -7.00 -9.58
N GLU A 67 -7.65 -5.96 -10.07
CA GLU A 67 -7.29 -5.26 -11.30
C GLU A 67 -5.93 -4.55 -11.22
N LEU A 68 -5.52 -4.09 -10.03
CA LEU A 68 -4.23 -3.41 -9.85
C LEU A 68 -3.09 -4.43 -9.92
N LEU A 69 -3.28 -5.58 -9.27
CA LEU A 69 -2.36 -6.71 -9.37
C LEU A 69 -2.30 -7.22 -10.81
N ALA A 70 -3.43 -7.40 -11.48
CA ALA A 70 -3.50 -7.81 -12.89
C ALA A 70 -2.76 -6.83 -13.80
N SER A 71 -2.98 -5.52 -13.62
CA SER A 71 -2.30 -4.48 -14.39
C SER A 71 -0.79 -4.47 -14.15
N MET A 72 -0.32 -4.74 -12.92
CA MET A 72 1.11 -4.86 -12.62
C MET A 72 1.72 -6.12 -13.27
N LEU A 73 1.06 -7.27 -13.15
CA LEU A 73 1.50 -8.52 -13.77
C LEU A 73 1.59 -8.39 -15.29
N ALA A 74 0.61 -7.76 -15.93
CA ALA A 74 0.64 -7.49 -17.37
C ALA A 74 1.85 -6.64 -17.77
N ARG A 75 2.20 -5.62 -16.97
CA ARG A 75 3.39 -4.79 -17.22
C ARG A 75 4.69 -5.56 -17.05
N ILE A 76 4.77 -6.45 -16.07
CA ILE A 76 5.96 -7.28 -15.85
C ILE A 76 6.11 -8.29 -16.99
N ASN A 77 5.01 -9.00 -17.31
CA ASN A 77 4.96 -10.02 -18.35
C ASN A 77 5.26 -9.47 -19.76
N ASN A 78 4.74 -8.29 -20.08
CA ASN A 78 4.90 -7.69 -21.41
C ASN A 78 6.21 -6.88 -21.52
N SER A 79 7.11 -6.99 -20.53
CA SER A 79 8.41 -6.31 -20.61
C SER A 79 9.32 -7.04 -21.60
N PRO A 80 9.93 -6.33 -22.56
CA PRO A 80 10.85 -6.97 -23.51
C PRO A 80 12.18 -7.41 -22.88
N LYS A 81 12.44 -7.06 -21.62
CA LYS A 81 13.67 -7.41 -20.91
C LYS A 81 13.35 -7.95 -19.54
N GLU A 82 14.04 -9.03 -19.16
CA GLU A 82 14.05 -9.52 -17.79
C GLU A 82 14.77 -8.53 -16.87
N ARG A 83 14.11 -8.17 -15.78
CA ARG A 83 14.55 -7.09 -14.89
C ARG A 83 14.65 -7.56 -13.46
N SER A 84 15.59 -6.97 -12.73
CA SER A 84 15.71 -7.21 -11.31
C SER A 84 14.55 -6.57 -10.54
N LEU A 85 14.29 -7.08 -9.34
CA LEU A 85 13.29 -6.49 -8.44
C LEU A 85 13.55 -5.00 -8.20
N LYS A 86 14.81 -4.61 -7.94
CA LYS A 86 15.22 -3.20 -7.78
C LYS A 86 14.87 -2.35 -9.01
N SER A 87 15.10 -2.88 -10.22
CA SER A 87 14.76 -2.18 -11.47
C SER A 87 13.25 -2.00 -11.62
N TRP A 88 12.45 -3.00 -11.24
CA TRP A 88 10.99 -2.89 -11.26
C TRP A 88 10.47 -1.85 -10.27
N VAL A 89 10.96 -1.89 -9.03
CA VAL A 89 10.57 -0.94 -7.98
C VAL A 89 10.81 0.50 -8.45
N SER A 90 12.02 0.80 -8.93
CA SER A 90 12.37 2.14 -9.42
C SER A 90 11.53 2.59 -10.63
N ARG A 91 11.29 1.71 -11.60
CA ARG A 91 10.51 2.07 -12.81
C ARG A 91 9.03 2.28 -12.50
N LEU A 92 8.47 1.47 -11.62
CA LEU A 92 7.05 1.52 -11.28
C LEU A 92 6.76 2.63 -10.27
N SER A 93 7.70 3.00 -9.40
CA SER A 93 7.52 4.09 -8.42
C SER A 93 7.35 5.44 -9.14
N ASN A 94 8.06 5.68 -10.24
CA ASN A 94 7.85 6.85 -11.10
C ASN A 94 6.45 6.93 -11.73
N LYS A 95 5.71 5.82 -11.77
CA LYS A 95 4.34 5.73 -12.30
C LYS A 95 3.35 5.28 -11.23
N SER A 96 3.67 5.48 -9.94
CA SER A 96 2.88 5.04 -8.78
C SER A 96 1.49 5.69 -8.74
N LYS A 97 1.30 6.87 -9.34
CA LYS A 97 0.05 7.63 -9.28
C LYS A 97 -1.17 6.81 -9.66
N LYS A 98 -1.07 5.97 -10.70
CA LYS A 98 -2.16 5.06 -11.11
C LYS A 98 -2.51 4.08 -9.98
N TYR A 99 -1.49 3.45 -9.38
CA TYR A 99 -1.67 2.48 -8.31
C TYR A 99 -2.18 3.13 -7.02
N LYS A 100 -1.64 4.29 -6.65
CA LYS A 100 -2.09 5.09 -5.50
C LYS A 100 -3.58 5.38 -5.60
N TRP A 101 -4.03 5.92 -6.73
CA TRP A 101 -5.45 6.25 -6.93
C TRP A 101 -6.33 5.01 -7.07
N GLY A 102 -5.81 3.92 -7.65
CA GLY A 102 -6.50 2.64 -7.66
C GLY A 102 -6.82 2.14 -6.26
N ILE A 103 -5.81 2.10 -5.37
CA ILE A 103 -5.99 1.65 -3.98
C ILE A 103 -6.95 2.60 -3.23
N LEU A 104 -6.79 3.92 -3.42
CA LEU A 104 -7.69 4.91 -2.80
C LEU A 104 -9.13 4.75 -3.27
N ASN A 105 -9.36 4.47 -4.55
CA ASN A 105 -10.70 4.19 -5.08
C ASN A 105 -11.27 2.92 -4.43
N THR A 106 -10.51 1.82 -4.37
CA THR A 106 -10.96 0.58 -3.71
C THR A 106 -11.31 0.81 -2.22
N LEU A 107 -10.51 1.61 -1.51
CA LEU A 107 -10.81 2.01 -0.13
C LEU A 107 -12.08 2.89 -0.04
N SER A 108 -12.32 3.73 -1.05
CA SER A 108 -13.55 4.52 -1.16
C SER A 108 -14.78 3.65 -1.45
N ASP A 109 -14.65 2.63 -2.30
CA ASP A 109 -15.71 1.66 -2.62
C ASP A 109 -16.04 0.81 -1.39
N LYS A 110 -15.01 0.47 -0.59
CA LYS A 110 -15.17 -0.12 0.75
C LYS A 110 -15.68 0.89 1.79
N ALA A 111 -15.96 2.14 1.41
CA ALA A 111 -16.40 3.26 2.24
C ALA A 111 -15.52 3.52 3.49
N ILE A 112 -14.24 3.13 3.43
CA ILE A 112 -13.23 3.38 4.45
C ILE A 112 -12.79 4.85 4.42
N LEU A 113 -12.72 5.42 3.22
CA LEU A 113 -12.40 6.82 3.00
C LEU A 113 -13.38 7.45 2.02
N LYS A 114 -13.36 8.78 1.96
CA LYS A 114 -14.06 9.59 0.96
C LYS A 114 -13.04 10.36 0.13
N ILE A 115 -13.28 10.47 -1.16
CA ILE A 115 -12.46 11.25 -2.10
C ILE A 115 -13.18 12.57 -2.37
N ASN A 116 -12.63 13.66 -1.84
CA ASN A 116 -13.17 15.01 -2.01
C ASN A 116 -12.48 15.71 -3.17
N LYS A 117 -13.24 16.05 -4.22
CA LYS A 117 -12.76 16.90 -5.32
C LYS A 117 -12.85 18.37 -4.88
N ARG A 118 -11.74 19.11 -4.98
CA ARG A 118 -11.64 20.53 -4.67
C ARG A 118 -11.04 21.28 -5.85
N LYS A 119 -11.13 22.61 -5.84
CA LYS A 119 -10.46 23.47 -6.82
C LYS A 119 -9.61 24.51 -6.09
N PHE A 120 -8.38 24.70 -6.50
CA PHE A 120 -7.52 25.78 -6.05
C PHE A 120 -7.82 27.02 -6.89
N LEU A 121 -8.16 28.13 -6.24
CA LEU A 121 -8.65 29.38 -6.86
C LEU A 121 -9.80 29.17 -7.85
N GLY A 122 -10.63 28.14 -7.65
CA GLY A 122 -11.75 27.82 -8.55
C GLY A 122 -11.37 27.20 -9.91
N LEU A 123 -10.07 27.11 -10.24
CA LEU A 123 -9.60 26.71 -11.57
C LEU A 123 -8.85 25.37 -11.58
N ILE A 124 -7.97 25.13 -10.61
CA ILE A 124 -7.07 23.97 -10.65
C ILE A 124 -7.66 22.84 -9.80
N PRO A 125 -8.18 21.75 -10.40
CA PRO A 125 -8.78 20.67 -9.64
C PRO A 125 -7.73 19.87 -8.89
N TYR A 126 -8.00 19.57 -7.63
CA TYR A 126 -7.21 18.65 -6.82
C TYR A 126 -8.13 17.74 -6.01
N LYS A 127 -7.56 16.65 -5.48
CA LYS A 127 -8.31 15.66 -4.70
C LYS A 127 -7.66 15.50 -3.34
N LEU A 128 -8.49 15.47 -2.31
CA LEU A 128 -8.09 15.09 -0.96
C LEU A 128 -8.85 13.83 -0.55
N THR A 129 -8.24 13.02 0.30
CA THR A 129 -8.85 11.79 0.79
C THR A 129 -8.97 11.86 2.31
N TYR A 130 -10.11 11.50 2.87
CA TYR A 130 -10.36 11.55 4.31
C TYR A 130 -10.99 10.24 4.77
N PHE A 131 -10.60 9.74 5.94
CA PHE A 131 -11.28 8.59 6.52
C PHE A 131 -12.75 8.91 6.80
N THR A 132 -13.64 7.97 6.52
CA THR A 132 -15.05 8.09 6.94
C THR A 132 -15.16 8.02 8.46
N ASN A 133 -14.31 7.21 9.09
CA ASN A 133 -14.05 7.13 10.53
C ASN A 133 -12.60 6.65 10.72
N ASN A 134 -11.89 7.21 11.70
CA ASN A 134 -10.51 6.84 12.03
C ASN A 134 -10.35 5.48 12.70
N LYS A 135 -11.44 4.90 13.24
CA LYS A 135 -11.41 3.61 13.95
C LYS A 135 -10.65 2.52 13.22
N ILE A 136 -10.84 2.35 11.91
CA ILE A 136 -10.14 1.28 11.16
C ILE A 136 -8.62 1.48 11.11
N ARG A 137 -8.16 2.73 11.13
CA ARG A 137 -6.74 3.05 11.19
C ARG A 137 -6.20 2.85 12.59
N GLU A 138 -6.95 3.26 13.61
CA GLU A 138 -6.63 3.05 15.03
C GLU A 138 -6.52 1.56 15.34
N ASP A 139 -7.53 0.77 14.98
CA ASP A 139 -7.53 -0.69 15.13
C ASP A 139 -6.33 -1.34 14.41
N LEU A 140 -5.95 -0.84 13.23
CA LEU A 140 -4.80 -1.36 12.48
C LEU A 140 -3.48 -1.04 13.18
N ILE A 141 -3.33 0.17 13.73
CA ILE A 141 -2.14 0.57 14.49
C ILE A 141 -2.03 -0.23 15.79
N GLU A 142 -3.15 -0.40 16.50
CA GLU A 142 -3.20 -1.21 17.72
C GLU A 142 -2.86 -2.68 17.43
N ASN A 143 -3.39 -3.24 16.35
CA ASN A 143 -3.05 -4.60 15.93
C ASN A 143 -1.55 -4.75 15.66
N ILE A 144 -0.92 -3.77 14.99
CA ILE A 144 0.53 -3.78 14.73
C ILE A 144 1.32 -3.69 16.04
N ASN A 145 0.96 -2.79 16.95
CA ASN A 145 1.60 -2.70 18.26
C ASN A 145 1.48 -4.03 19.02
N ASN A 146 0.31 -4.66 18.98
CA ASN A 146 0.10 -5.96 19.59
C ASN A 146 0.96 -7.06 18.97
N LEU A 147 1.18 -7.06 17.63
CA LEU A 147 2.08 -8.00 16.96
C LEU A 147 3.54 -7.81 17.39
N VAL A 148 3.98 -6.56 17.55
CA VAL A 148 5.37 -6.24 17.94
C VAL A 148 5.64 -6.54 19.42
N PHE A 149 4.74 -6.14 20.33
CA PHE A 149 4.99 -6.20 21.77
C PHE A 149 4.56 -7.51 22.45
N LYS A 150 3.57 -8.24 21.91
CA LYS A 150 3.01 -9.43 22.60
C LYS A 150 3.62 -10.77 22.17
N ASN A 151 4.80 -10.74 21.54
CA ASN A 151 5.54 -11.92 21.06
C ASN A 151 4.65 -12.97 20.35
N LYS A 152 3.67 -12.49 19.56
CA LYS A 152 2.75 -13.36 18.83
C LYS A 152 3.47 -13.98 17.64
N LYS A 153 3.09 -15.21 17.26
CA LYS A 153 3.56 -15.83 16.02
C LYS A 153 3.10 -15.00 14.81
N LEU A 154 4.05 -14.45 14.08
CA LEU A 154 3.79 -13.65 12.88
C LEU A 154 3.55 -14.56 11.67
N ASN A 155 2.54 -14.25 10.87
CA ASN A 155 2.35 -14.89 9.57
C ASN A 155 3.09 -14.11 8.45
N ASN A 156 3.11 -14.64 7.22
CA ASN A 156 3.80 -14.02 6.09
C ASN A 156 3.25 -12.62 5.74
N GLU A 157 1.96 -12.37 5.96
CA GLU A 157 1.35 -11.06 5.71
C GLU A 157 1.78 -10.04 6.78
N ASP A 158 1.83 -10.45 8.05
CA ASP A 158 2.32 -9.62 9.15
C ASP A 158 3.78 -9.24 8.94
N ILE A 159 4.63 -10.21 8.58
CA ILE A 159 6.05 -9.98 8.27
C ILE A 159 6.19 -9.02 7.10
N ALA A 160 5.40 -9.19 6.03
CA ALA A 160 5.44 -8.30 4.87
C ALA A 160 5.03 -6.87 5.23
N LEU A 161 4.00 -6.69 6.06
CA LEU A 161 3.54 -5.38 6.51
C LEU A 161 4.56 -4.69 7.41
N LEU A 162 5.13 -5.41 8.39
CA LEU A 162 6.17 -4.89 9.28
C LEU A 162 7.43 -4.52 8.50
N SER A 163 7.84 -5.36 7.54
CA SER A 163 8.97 -5.06 6.65
C SER A 163 8.75 -3.80 5.82
N LEU A 164 7.51 -3.56 5.35
CA LEU A 164 7.16 -2.31 4.65
C LEU A 164 7.20 -1.09 5.57
N ILE A 165 6.70 -1.23 6.80
CA ILE A 165 6.71 -0.17 7.80
C ILE A 165 8.15 0.26 8.10
N ASP A 166 9.03 -0.71 8.31
CA ASP A 166 10.44 -0.47 8.56
C ASP A 166 11.13 0.16 7.34
N ALA A 167 10.99 -0.45 6.16
CA ALA A 167 11.59 0.04 4.92
C ALA A 167 11.13 1.46 4.54
N CYS A 168 9.91 1.83 4.90
CA CYS A 168 9.35 3.17 4.65
C CYS A 168 9.57 4.15 5.82
N LYS A 169 10.34 3.76 6.85
CA LYS A 169 10.62 4.56 8.06
C LYS A 169 9.34 5.09 8.73
N MET A 170 8.30 4.26 8.75
CA MET A 170 6.98 4.61 9.29
C MET A 170 6.85 4.38 10.80
N HIS A 171 7.91 3.94 11.49
CA HIS A 171 7.94 3.75 12.95
C HIS A 171 7.46 4.98 13.73
N LYS A 172 7.76 6.21 13.25
CA LYS A 172 7.32 7.47 13.89
C LYS A 172 5.81 7.60 14.00
N ILE A 173 5.04 6.92 13.16
CA ILE A 173 3.56 6.91 13.20
C ILE A 173 3.07 6.23 14.48
N PHE A 174 3.84 5.27 15.00
CA PHE A 174 3.50 4.47 16.17
C PHE A 174 4.03 5.11 17.46
N CYS A 175 5.04 5.98 17.37
CA CYS A 175 5.64 6.65 18.53
C CYS A 175 4.90 7.91 18.99
N LYS A 176 3.85 8.39 18.28
CA LYS A 176 3.03 9.50 18.77
C LYS A 176 1.96 9.00 19.74
N THR A 177 2.36 8.84 21.00
CA THR A 177 1.46 8.88 22.16
C THR A 177 1.12 10.34 22.48
N SER A 178 -0.18 10.65 22.52
CA SER A 178 -0.81 11.77 23.25
C SER A 178 -0.22 13.17 23.02
N ASP A 179 -0.82 13.92 22.08
CA ASP A 179 -0.96 15.38 22.23
C ASP A 179 -2.37 15.64 22.76
#